data_AF-A0A9X0DHJ2-F1
#
_entry.id   AF-A0A9X0DHJ2-F1
#
_cell.length_a   1.000
_cell.length_b   1.000
_cell.length_c   1.000
_cell.angle_alpha   90.00
_cell.angle_beta   90.00
_cell.angle_gamma   90.00
#
_symmetry.space_group_name_H-M   'P 1'
#
loop_
_entity.id
_entity.type
_entity.pdbx_description
1 polymer ?
#
loop_
_entity_poly.entity_id
_entity_poly.type
_entity_poly.pdbx_seq_one_letter_code
_entity_poly.pdbx_strand_id
1 'polypeptide(L)'
;MGPDPANPVSTSLEDFQKDLAINTVSAYAAAQAAVKGFKKLPRTIKKSFIYTGNNGNTFIIPEFLLLGIGKSSAWYLIQTMVATPEFAAEGYRFYFADERTPEGKAMHYTSGPGHADFFLQLAEQDGQGEPLATFVRGKGYVGFERDQRAILPKVTIEEILNPRYGAYGTAEARYGH
;
A
#
# COMPACT_ATOMS: atom_id res chain seq x y z
N MET A 1 -19.20 5.50 -13.68
CA MET A 1 -18.51 6.64 -14.33
C MET A 1 -17.68 7.31 -13.25
N GLY A 2 -16.47 7.77 -13.57
CA GLY A 2 -15.65 8.52 -12.61
C GLY A 2 -16.27 9.90 -12.31
N PRO A 3 -15.78 10.60 -11.27
CA PRO A 3 -16.15 11.99 -11.02
C PRO A 3 -15.87 12.91 -12.23
N ASP A 4 -16.53 14.06 -12.24
CA ASP A 4 -16.33 15.12 -13.22
C ASP A 4 -14.89 15.66 -13.12
N PRO A 5 -14.13 15.72 -14.25
CA PRO A 5 -12.83 16.40 -14.30
C PRO A 5 -12.79 17.78 -13.63
N ALA A 6 -13.84 18.57 -13.81
CA ALA A 6 -13.94 19.93 -13.29
C ALA A 6 -14.49 19.99 -11.85
N ASN A 7 -15.09 18.90 -11.37
CA ASN A 7 -15.60 18.76 -10.02
C ASN A 7 -15.30 17.34 -9.48
N PRO A 8 -14.11 17.08 -8.93
CA PRO A 8 -13.70 15.74 -8.52
C PRO A 8 -14.54 15.15 -7.38
N VAL A 9 -15.34 15.98 -6.69
CA VAL A 9 -16.27 15.57 -5.62
C VAL A 9 -17.72 15.49 -6.11
N SER A 10 -17.94 15.30 -7.41
CA SER A 10 -19.27 15.20 -8.01
C SER A 10 -19.96 13.85 -7.82
N THR A 11 -19.23 12.80 -7.41
CA THR A 11 -19.77 11.46 -7.25
C THR A 11 -20.73 11.38 -6.05
N SER A 12 -21.78 10.55 -6.16
CA SER A 12 -22.71 10.32 -5.06
C SER A 12 -22.03 9.67 -3.85
N LEU A 13 -22.58 9.88 -2.65
CA LEU A 13 -22.07 9.22 -1.43
C LEU A 13 -22.23 7.69 -1.51
N GLU A 14 -23.25 7.19 -2.19
CA GLU A 14 -23.48 5.75 -2.38
C GLU A 14 -22.36 5.14 -3.24
N ASP A 15 -22.04 5.75 -4.37
CA ASP A 15 -20.94 5.29 -5.24
C ASP A 15 -19.59 5.41 -4.54
N PHE A 16 -19.38 6.48 -3.75
CA PHE A 16 -18.19 6.62 -2.92
C PHE A 16 -18.04 5.47 -1.92
N GLN A 17 -19.10 5.14 -1.18
CA GLN A 17 -19.10 4.02 -0.22
C GLN A 17 -18.85 2.68 -0.91
N LYS A 18 -19.45 2.47 -2.09
CA LYS A 18 -19.24 1.26 -2.90
C LYS A 18 -17.77 1.12 -3.32
N ASP A 19 -17.14 2.18 -3.81
CA ASP A 19 -15.73 2.14 -4.22
C ASP A 19 -14.78 1.92 -3.04
N LEU A 20 -15.09 2.48 -1.87
CA LEU A 20 -14.35 2.19 -0.63
C LEU A 20 -14.52 0.73 -0.19
N ALA A 21 -15.73 0.17 -0.30
CA ALA A 21 -15.94 -1.24 0.00
C ALA A 21 -15.08 -2.15 -0.89
N ILE A 22 -15.00 -1.82 -2.19
CA ILE A 22 -14.23 -2.55 -3.19
C ILE A 22 -12.72 -2.41 -2.95
N ASN A 23 -12.19 -1.21 -2.74
CA ASN A 23 -10.74 -0.99 -2.75
C ASN A 23 -10.09 -1.01 -1.37
N THR A 24 -10.83 -0.63 -0.32
CA THR A 24 -10.31 -0.44 1.04
C THR A 24 -10.77 -1.57 1.96
N VAL A 25 -12.08 -1.79 2.08
CA VAL A 25 -12.63 -2.78 3.01
C VAL A 25 -12.21 -4.19 2.62
N SER A 26 -12.29 -4.53 1.33
CA SER A 26 -11.85 -5.83 0.82
C SER A 26 -10.35 -6.06 1.07
N ALA A 27 -9.51 -5.03 0.89
CA ALA A 27 -8.07 -5.09 1.11
C ALA A 27 -7.74 -5.38 2.58
N TYR A 28 -8.41 -4.67 3.49
CA TYR A 28 -8.29 -4.91 4.93
C TYR A 28 -8.75 -6.33 5.32
N ALA A 29 -9.89 -6.78 4.80
CA ALA A 29 -10.41 -8.12 5.06
C ALA A 29 -9.43 -9.21 4.59
N ALA A 30 -8.85 -9.05 3.39
CA ALA A 30 -7.86 -9.96 2.84
C ALA A 30 -6.56 -9.98 3.67
N ALA A 31 -6.05 -8.80 4.06
CA ALA A 31 -4.87 -8.70 4.92
C ALA A 31 -5.11 -9.36 6.29
N GLN A 32 -6.28 -9.13 6.89
CA GLN A 32 -6.66 -9.76 8.16
C GLN A 32 -6.70 -11.28 8.03
N ALA A 33 -7.29 -11.81 6.96
CA ALA A 33 -7.34 -13.24 6.70
C ALA A 33 -5.93 -13.83 6.48
N ALA A 34 -5.08 -13.13 5.72
CA ALA A 34 -3.70 -13.52 5.47
C ALA A 34 -2.89 -13.62 6.77
N VAL A 35 -2.93 -12.59 7.62
CA VAL A 35 -2.24 -12.60 8.93
C VAL A 35 -2.76 -13.73 9.82
N LYS A 36 -4.08 -13.99 9.86
CA LYS A 36 -4.65 -15.14 10.58
C LYS A 36 -4.12 -16.47 10.05
N GLY A 37 -3.93 -16.59 8.73
CA GLY A 37 -3.34 -17.78 8.09
C GLY A 37 -1.85 -17.92 8.39
N PHE A 38 -1.08 -16.85 8.27
CA PHE A 38 0.37 -16.81 8.49
C PHE A 38 0.77 -17.27 9.90
N LYS A 39 -0.04 -16.95 10.91
CA LYS A 39 0.13 -17.40 12.30
C LYS A 39 0.07 -18.92 12.46
N LYS A 40 -0.59 -19.64 11.55
CA LYS A 40 -0.72 -21.10 11.59
C LYS A 40 0.41 -21.81 10.84
N LEU A 41 1.27 -21.08 10.13
CA LEU A 41 2.32 -21.63 9.28
C LEU A 41 3.69 -21.59 9.98
N PRO A 42 4.56 -22.59 9.78
CA PRO A 42 5.92 -22.59 10.32
C PRO A 42 6.73 -21.36 9.88
N ARG A 43 7.73 -20.96 10.68
CA ARG A 43 8.62 -19.83 10.35
C ARG A 43 9.50 -20.07 9.12
N THR A 44 9.73 -21.34 8.77
CA THR A 44 10.48 -21.73 7.56
C THR A 44 9.72 -21.45 6.26
N ILE A 45 8.40 -21.22 6.33
CA ILE A 45 7.59 -20.90 5.16
C ILE A 45 7.60 -19.40 4.91
N LYS A 46 7.92 -19.07 3.66
CA LYS A 46 7.85 -17.74 3.07
C LYS A 46 6.39 -17.25 3.04
N LYS A 47 6.07 -16.22 3.82
CA LYS A 47 4.71 -15.65 3.95
C LYS A 47 4.68 -14.26 3.34
N SER A 48 3.91 -14.08 2.27
CA SER A 48 3.79 -12.80 1.58
C SER A 48 2.33 -12.47 1.32
N PHE A 49 1.92 -11.27 1.69
CA PHE A 49 0.66 -10.67 1.26
C PHE A 49 0.96 -9.63 0.18
N ILE A 50 0.35 -9.81 -0.99
CA ILE A 50 0.55 -8.93 -2.14
C ILE A 50 -0.80 -8.33 -2.48
N TYR A 51 -0.92 -7.02 -2.35
CA TYR A 51 -2.06 -6.26 -2.82
C TYR A 51 -1.83 -5.79 -4.25
N THR A 52 -2.75 -6.09 -5.16
CA THR A 52 -2.71 -5.59 -6.54
C THR A 52 -3.09 -4.11 -6.57
N GLY A 53 -2.06 -3.28 -6.66
CA GLY A 53 -2.13 -1.84 -6.70
C GLY A 53 -2.21 -1.28 -8.11
N ASN A 54 -1.99 0.02 -8.18
CA ASN A 54 -1.64 0.80 -9.36
C ASN A 54 -1.06 2.13 -8.84
N ASN A 55 -0.63 3.01 -9.74
CA ASN A 55 -0.03 4.29 -9.37
C ASN A 55 -0.96 5.34 -8.74
N GLY A 56 -2.22 5.02 -8.45
CA GLY A 56 -3.18 5.93 -7.80
C GLY A 56 -2.79 6.35 -6.38
N ASN A 57 -1.80 5.69 -5.76
CA ASN A 57 -1.19 6.12 -4.50
C ASN A 57 -0.12 7.22 -4.69
N THR A 58 0.39 7.43 -5.91
CA THR A 58 1.45 8.44 -6.20
C THR A 58 1.10 9.41 -7.34
N PHE A 59 0.01 9.16 -8.08
CA PHE A 59 -0.48 9.96 -9.19
C PHE A 59 -1.86 10.52 -8.87
N ILE A 60 -1.97 11.84 -8.88
CA ILE A 60 -3.24 12.55 -8.67
C ILE A 60 -3.83 12.85 -10.05
N ILE A 61 -5.00 12.29 -10.31
CA ILE A 61 -5.81 12.51 -11.51
C ILE A 61 -7.24 12.80 -11.02
N PRO A 62 -7.78 14.02 -11.20
CA PRO A 62 -9.07 14.43 -10.65
C PRO A 62 -10.22 13.47 -10.97
N GLU A 63 -10.28 12.97 -12.21
CA GLU A 63 -11.28 12.03 -12.71
C GLU A 63 -11.21 10.65 -12.03
N PHE A 64 -10.14 10.38 -11.28
CA PHE A 64 -9.90 9.13 -10.56
C PHE A 64 -9.82 9.32 -9.05
N LEU A 65 -10.44 10.37 -8.49
CA LEU A 65 -10.40 10.64 -7.05
C LEU A 65 -10.71 9.40 -6.19
N LEU A 66 -11.83 8.71 -6.46
CA LEU A 66 -12.27 7.55 -5.68
C LEU A 66 -11.27 6.39 -5.75
N LEU A 67 -10.72 6.12 -6.94
CA LEU A 67 -9.67 5.12 -7.13
C LEU A 67 -8.40 5.51 -6.38
N GLY A 68 -7.99 6.78 -6.46
CA GLY A 68 -6.82 7.30 -5.77
C GLY A 68 -6.95 7.19 -4.24
N ILE A 69 -8.11 7.53 -3.68
CA ILE A 69 -8.42 7.34 -2.25
C ILE A 69 -8.31 5.86 -1.87
N GLY A 70 -8.95 4.98 -2.64
CA GLY A 70 -8.91 3.54 -2.43
C GLY A 70 -7.48 2.99 -2.43
N LYS A 71 -6.69 3.34 -3.45
CA LYS A 71 -5.30 2.86 -3.59
C LYS A 71 -4.36 3.47 -2.57
N SER A 72 -4.55 4.73 -2.20
CA SER A 72 -3.79 5.37 -1.12
C SER A 72 -4.09 4.74 0.24
N SER A 73 -5.35 4.39 0.51
CA SER A 73 -5.73 3.71 1.75
C SER A 73 -5.13 2.30 1.86
N ALA A 74 -5.16 1.54 0.76
CA ALA A 74 -4.51 0.22 0.70
C ALA A 74 -2.99 0.34 0.81
N TRP A 75 -2.39 1.36 0.21
CA TRP A 75 -0.97 1.65 0.35
C TRP A 75 -0.60 1.96 1.81
N TYR A 76 -1.38 2.80 2.49
CA TYR A 76 -1.19 3.09 3.90
C TYR A 76 -1.28 1.80 4.76
N LEU A 77 -2.28 0.95 4.49
CA LEU A 77 -2.40 -0.36 5.13
C LEU A 77 -1.14 -1.22 4.95
N ILE A 78 -0.61 -1.34 3.73
CA ILE A 78 0.64 -2.08 3.48
C ILE A 78 1.79 -1.51 4.31
N GLN A 79 1.97 -0.18 4.29
CA GLN A 79 3.04 0.48 5.03
C GLN A 79 2.94 0.24 6.53
N THR A 80 1.75 0.31 7.11
CA THR A 80 1.53 -0.01 8.53
C THR A 80 1.94 -1.44 8.86
N MET A 81 1.60 -2.41 8.00
CA MET A 81 1.98 -3.80 8.21
C MET A 81 3.49 -4.01 8.12
N VAL A 82 4.17 -3.36 7.18
CA VAL A 82 5.64 -3.40 7.07
C VAL A 82 6.31 -2.76 8.28
N ALA A 83 5.75 -1.67 8.80
CA ALA A 83 6.26 -0.98 9.97
C ALA A 83 5.99 -1.71 11.30
N THR A 84 5.22 -2.80 11.30
CA THR A 84 4.88 -3.57 12.51
C THR A 84 6.04 -4.53 12.86
N PRO A 85 6.78 -4.30 13.96
CA PRO A 85 7.97 -5.09 14.29
C PRO A 85 7.69 -6.58 14.50
N GLU A 86 6.53 -6.94 15.06
CA GLU A 86 6.13 -8.33 15.29
C GLU A 86 5.95 -9.09 13.97
N PHE A 87 5.44 -8.42 12.94
CA PHE A 87 5.28 -9.03 11.63
C PHE A 87 6.64 -9.24 10.95
N ALA A 88 7.55 -8.27 11.08
CA ALA A 88 8.93 -8.42 10.60
C ALA A 88 9.67 -9.56 11.32
N ALA A 89 9.53 -9.66 12.65
CA ALA A 89 10.13 -10.74 13.45
C ALA A 89 9.61 -12.13 13.07
N GLU A 90 8.34 -12.23 12.64
CA GLU A 90 7.73 -13.47 12.14
C GLU A 90 8.04 -13.76 10.66
N GLY A 91 8.80 -12.88 9.98
CA GLY A 91 9.17 -13.01 8.58
C GLY A 91 8.01 -12.77 7.61
N TYR A 92 6.97 -12.06 8.03
CA TYR A 92 5.86 -11.70 7.15
C TYR A 92 6.28 -10.57 6.24
N ARG A 93 5.82 -10.63 4.98
CA ARG A 93 6.18 -9.67 3.95
C ARG A 93 4.94 -9.11 3.30
N PHE A 94 4.95 -7.80 3.05
CA PHE A 94 3.79 -7.10 2.53
C PHE A 94 4.21 -6.22 1.36
N TYR A 95 3.42 -6.28 0.29
CA TYR A 95 3.71 -5.57 -0.95
C TYR A 95 2.46 -4.92 -1.53
N PHE A 96 2.64 -3.73 -2.08
CA PHE A 96 1.73 -3.07 -3.01
C PHE A 96 2.35 -3.20 -4.39
N ALA A 97 1.82 -4.10 -5.22
CA ALA A 97 2.36 -4.34 -6.55
C ALA A 97 1.75 -3.38 -7.57
N ASP A 98 2.59 -2.66 -8.30
CA ASP A 98 2.17 -1.62 -9.25
C ASP A 98 2.87 -1.81 -10.61
N GLU A 99 2.10 -2.21 -11.63
CA GLU A 99 2.64 -2.36 -12.99
C GLU A 99 2.76 -0.99 -13.66
N ARG A 100 3.93 -0.72 -14.24
CA ARG A 100 4.26 0.55 -14.89
C ARG A 100 4.71 0.34 -16.32
N THR A 101 4.57 1.38 -17.13
CA THR A 101 5.33 1.48 -18.38
C THR A 101 6.83 1.64 -18.07
N PRO A 102 7.74 1.40 -19.03
CA PRO A 102 9.17 1.65 -18.83
C PRO A 102 9.51 3.09 -18.39
N GLU A 103 8.65 4.05 -18.70
CA GLU A 103 8.77 5.48 -18.35
C GLU A 103 8.11 5.82 -17.00
N GLY A 104 7.64 4.81 -16.25
CA GLY A 104 6.98 5.02 -14.95
C GLY A 104 5.58 5.64 -15.08
N LYS A 105 4.86 5.35 -16.17
CA LYS A 105 3.47 5.79 -16.37
C LYS A 105 2.48 4.66 -16.05
N ALA A 106 1.22 5.03 -15.90
CA ALA A 106 0.15 4.09 -15.57
C ALA A 106 0.08 2.98 -16.62
N MET A 107 -0.06 1.73 -16.18
CA MET A 107 -0.35 0.62 -17.09
C MET A 107 -1.87 0.46 -17.21
N HIS A 108 -2.41 0.63 -18.42
CA HIS A 108 -3.83 0.45 -18.70
C HIS A 108 -4.19 -0.96 -19.20
N TYR A 109 -3.19 -1.68 -19.71
CA TYR A 109 -3.35 -3.04 -20.25
C TYR A 109 -2.43 -3.99 -19.48
N THR A 110 -2.93 -4.47 -18.35
CA THR A 110 -2.17 -5.37 -17.47
C THR A 110 -2.09 -6.78 -18.04
N SER A 111 -1.06 -7.52 -17.63
CA SER A 111 -0.75 -8.84 -18.15
C SER A 111 -0.78 -9.88 -17.04
N GLY A 112 -1.77 -10.79 -17.06
CA GLY A 112 -1.87 -11.88 -16.09
C GLY A 112 -0.56 -12.65 -15.88
N PRO A 113 0.10 -13.14 -16.96
CA PRO A 113 1.40 -13.81 -16.85
C PRO A 113 2.50 -12.91 -16.25
N GLY A 114 2.54 -11.63 -16.61
CA GLY A 114 3.55 -10.70 -16.10
C GLY A 114 3.39 -10.42 -14.60
N HIS A 115 2.14 -10.36 -14.12
CA HIS A 115 1.84 -10.27 -12.69
C HIS A 115 2.21 -11.58 -11.98
N ALA A 116 1.90 -12.73 -12.57
CA ALA A 116 2.23 -14.02 -11.98
C ALA A 116 3.75 -14.17 -11.77
N ASP A 117 4.55 -13.83 -12.78
CA ASP A 117 6.02 -13.87 -12.70
C ASP A 117 6.54 -12.96 -11.59
N PHE A 118 6.05 -11.72 -11.52
CA PHE A 118 6.51 -10.78 -10.51
C PHE A 118 6.03 -11.14 -9.11
N PHE A 119 4.80 -11.64 -8.96
CA PHE A 119 4.27 -12.06 -7.65
C PHE A 119 5.01 -13.28 -7.12
N LEU A 120 5.40 -14.20 -8.01
CA LEU A 120 6.26 -15.33 -7.65
C LEU A 120 7.62 -14.83 -7.14
N GLN A 121 8.24 -13.89 -7.85
CA GLN A 121 9.48 -13.25 -7.41
C GLN A 121 9.35 -12.63 -6.00
N LEU A 122 8.27 -11.90 -5.73
CA LEU A 122 8.02 -11.30 -4.41
C LEU A 122 7.74 -12.34 -3.31
N ALA A 123 7.11 -13.46 -3.66
CA ALA A 123 6.83 -14.55 -2.73
C ALA A 123 8.11 -15.30 -2.34
N GLU A 124 9.00 -15.51 -3.33
CA GLU A 124 10.21 -16.32 -3.22
C GLU A 124 11.45 -15.55 -2.78
N GLN A 125 11.50 -14.22 -2.86
CA GLN A 125 12.66 -13.47 -2.38
C GLN A 125 12.91 -13.66 -0.88
N ASP A 126 14.13 -13.43 -0.41
CA ASP A 126 14.44 -13.50 1.01
C ASP A 126 14.22 -12.13 1.69
N GLY A 127 13.60 -12.16 2.87
CA GLY A 127 13.28 -10.94 3.60
C GLY A 127 12.23 -10.04 2.92
N GLN A 128 12.00 -8.88 3.52
CA GLN A 128 11.12 -7.84 2.96
C GLN A 128 11.90 -7.08 1.88
N GLY A 129 11.41 -7.14 0.63
CA GLY A 129 11.86 -6.24 -0.44
C GLY A 129 11.16 -4.89 -0.37
N GLU A 130 11.28 -4.07 -1.42
CA GLU A 130 10.62 -2.76 -1.45
C GLU A 130 9.09 -2.87 -1.38
N PRO A 131 8.41 -2.29 -0.36
CA PRO A 131 6.98 -2.49 -0.18
C PRO A 131 6.13 -1.87 -1.30
N LEU A 132 6.57 -0.73 -1.85
CA LEU A 132 6.03 -0.20 -3.09
C LEU A 132 6.71 -0.94 -4.25
N ALA A 133 6.19 -2.12 -4.55
CA ALA A 133 6.76 -3.06 -5.52
C ALA A 133 6.34 -2.68 -6.95
N THR A 134 6.88 -1.57 -7.45
CA THR A 134 6.70 -1.14 -8.83
C THR A 134 7.47 -2.05 -9.78
N PHE A 135 6.84 -2.45 -10.89
CA PHE A 135 7.48 -3.35 -11.84
C PHE A 135 7.11 -3.03 -13.28
N VAL A 136 8.00 -3.43 -14.19
CA VAL A 136 7.75 -3.41 -15.63
C VAL A 136 7.75 -4.87 -16.09
N ARG A 137 6.70 -5.28 -16.80
CA ARG A 137 6.59 -6.65 -17.32
C ARG A 137 7.86 -7.07 -18.06
N GLY A 138 8.37 -8.25 -17.72
CA GLY A 138 9.60 -8.80 -18.28
C GLY A 138 10.90 -8.18 -17.75
N LYS A 139 10.83 -7.19 -16.85
CA LYS A 139 12.01 -6.59 -16.18
C LYS A 139 12.03 -6.82 -14.67
N GLY A 140 10.90 -7.18 -14.07
CA GLY A 140 10.76 -7.27 -12.62
C GLY A 140 10.71 -5.88 -11.98
N TYR A 141 11.23 -5.77 -10.75
CA TYR A 141 11.19 -4.52 -9.98
C TYR A 141 11.93 -3.40 -10.69
N VAL A 142 11.29 -2.23 -10.77
CA VAL A 142 11.88 -0.98 -11.27
C VAL A 142 11.44 0.14 -10.35
N GLY A 143 12.39 0.78 -9.67
CA GLY A 143 12.13 1.97 -8.87
C GLY A 143 12.03 3.22 -9.73
N PHE A 144 11.16 4.17 -9.35
CA PHE A 144 11.01 5.46 -10.02
C PHE A 144 11.23 6.60 -9.01
N GLU A 145 12.02 7.61 -9.39
CA GLU A 145 12.41 8.73 -8.52
C GLU A 145 11.20 9.44 -7.89
N ARG A 146 10.12 9.61 -8.66
CA ARG A 146 8.90 10.29 -8.22
C ARG A 146 8.24 9.62 -7.01
N ASP A 147 8.35 8.31 -6.90
CA ASP A 147 7.67 7.49 -5.91
C ASP A 147 8.38 7.53 -4.54
N GLN A 148 9.61 8.05 -4.48
CA GLN A 148 10.34 8.23 -3.22
C GLN A 148 9.57 9.08 -2.19
N ARG A 149 8.71 10.00 -2.66
CA ARG A 149 7.86 10.83 -1.78
C ARG A 149 6.66 10.09 -1.19
N ALA A 150 6.29 8.95 -1.78
CA ALA A 150 5.16 8.14 -1.33
C ALA A 150 5.58 7.03 -0.36
N ILE A 151 6.88 6.78 -0.24
CA ILE A 151 7.44 5.90 0.77
C ILE A 151 7.48 6.69 2.08
N LEU A 152 6.82 6.19 3.12
CA LEU A 152 6.92 6.81 4.44
C LEU A 152 8.40 6.96 4.82
N PRO A 153 8.81 8.12 5.36
CA PRO A 153 10.12 8.23 5.97
C PRO A 153 10.26 7.10 7.01
N LYS A 154 11.48 6.57 7.18
CA LYS A 154 11.80 5.52 8.16
C LYS A 154 11.71 6.07 9.59
N VAL A 155 10.55 6.59 9.96
CA VAL A 155 10.23 7.02 11.31
C VAL A 155 9.74 5.79 12.03
N THR A 156 10.37 5.41 13.12
CA THR A 156 9.95 4.20 13.85
C THR A 156 8.64 4.46 14.58
N ILE A 157 7.88 3.41 14.92
CA ILE A 157 6.68 3.57 15.75
C ILE A 157 7.04 4.22 17.08
N GLU A 158 8.22 3.95 17.63
CA GLU A 158 8.74 4.58 18.85
C GLU A 158 9.01 6.08 18.67
N GLU A 159 9.46 6.51 17.49
CA GLU A 159 9.63 7.93 17.17
C GLU A 159 8.28 8.64 16.99
N ILE A 160 7.29 7.98 16.36
CA ILE A 160 5.92 8.50 16.18
C ILE A 160 5.19 8.59 17.53
N LEU A 161 5.31 7.55 18.36
CA LEU A 161 4.70 7.46 19.69
C LEU A 161 5.59 8.07 20.78
N ASN A 162 6.63 8.83 20.40
CA ASN A 162 7.52 9.44 21.36
C ASN A 162 6.67 10.28 22.32
N PRO A 163 6.62 9.92 23.62
CA PRO A 163 5.75 10.59 24.58
C PRO A 163 6.18 12.05 24.82
N ARG A 164 7.25 12.55 24.19
CA ARG A 164 7.58 13.97 24.16
C ARG A 164 6.77 14.77 23.13
N TYR A 165 6.14 14.13 22.14
CA TYR A 165 5.35 14.78 21.10
C TYR A 165 4.16 13.87 20.73
N GLY A 166 2.98 14.10 21.33
CA GLY A 166 1.73 13.43 20.91
C GLY A 166 1.14 12.37 21.85
N ALA A 167 1.66 12.22 23.08
CA ALA A 167 0.87 11.58 24.14
C ALA A 167 -0.02 12.63 24.81
N TYR A 168 -1.30 12.32 25.01
CA TYR A 168 -2.22 13.18 25.77
C TYR A 168 -1.56 13.58 27.11
N GLY A 169 -1.31 14.88 27.30
CA GLY A 169 -0.73 15.41 28.53
C GLY A 169 0.79 15.66 28.54
N THR A 170 1.49 15.46 27.44
CA THR A 170 2.93 15.78 27.35
C THR A 170 3.26 16.69 26.18
N ALA A 171 4.12 17.69 26.43
CA ALA A 171 4.56 18.80 25.56
C ALA A 171 3.47 19.65 24.86
N GLU A 172 2.34 19.09 24.44
CA GLU A 172 1.15 19.79 23.93
C GLU A 172 0.55 20.74 24.98
N ALA A 173 0.71 20.41 26.27
CA ALA A 173 0.36 21.32 27.38
C ALA A 173 1.12 22.66 27.32
N ARG A 174 2.27 22.73 26.61
CA ARG A 174 3.01 23.99 26.40
C ARG A 174 2.46 24.83 25.24
N TYR A 175 1.58 24.26 24.41
CA TYR A 175 0.97 24.93 23.27
C TYR A 175 -0.45 25.45 23.54
N GLY A 176 -0.95 25.28 24.77
CA GLY A 176 -2.22 25.84 25.24
C GLY A 176 -3.45 25.07 24.74
N HIS A 177 -4.43 24.90 25.62
CA HIS A 177 -5.77 24.43 25.26
C HIS A 177 -6.64 25.61 24.85
#